data_AF-A0A1Y4LIA8-F1
#
_entry.id   AF-A0A1Y4LIA8-F1
#
_cell.length_a   1.000
_cell.length_b   1.000
_cell.length_c   1.000
_cell.angle_alpha   90.00
_cell.angle_beta   90.00
_cell.angle_gamma   90.00
#
_symmetry.space_group_name_H-M   'P 1'
#
loop_
_entity.id
_entity.type
_entity.pdbx_description
1 polymer ?
#
loop_
_entity_poly.entity_id
_entity_poly.type
_entity_poly.pdbx_seq_one_letter_code
_entity_poly.pdbx_strand_id
1 'polypeptide(L)'
;MWIILGLVAIVFMVLNIVIRNQHGWLGYISLAFTALTVCAFYQNAANFVAQEDFSALMDIVPTMSKILWVCTFISIVINSISLFKRK
;
A
#
# COMPACT_ATOMS: atom_id res chain seq x y z
N MET A 1 10.57 2.33 6.65
CA MET A 1 9.29 1.99 7.32
C MET A 1 8.15 1.66 6.36
N TRP A 2 8.12 2.21 5.14
CA TRP A 2 7.07 1.91 4.15
C TRP A 2 6.98 0.41 3.76
N ILE A 3 8.11 -0.31 3.64
CA ILE A 3 8.11 -1.75 3.31
C ILE A 3 7.31 -2.58 4.34
N ILE A 4 7.48 -2.29 5.63
CA ILE A 4 6.79 -3.02 6.71
C ILE A 4 5.28 -2.75 6.64
N LEU A 5 4.88 -1.49 6.43
CA LEU A 5 3.47 -1.12 6.25
C LEU A 5 2.87 -1.81 5.03
N GLY A 6 3.62 -1.92 3.93
CA GLY A 6 3.19 -2.60 2.72
C GLY A 6 3.00 -4.09 2.94
N LEU A 7 3.91 -4.74 3.67
CA LEU A 7 3.79 -6.15 4.01
C LEU A 7 2.57 -6.42 4.89
N VAL A 8 2.31 -5.57 5.89
CA VAL A 8 1.09 -5.63 6.71
C VAL A 8 -0.16 -5.45 5.85
N ALA A 9 -0.16 -4.52 4.90
CA ALA A 9 -1.27 -4.31 3.97
C ALA A 9 -1.61 -5.58 3.16
N ILE A 10 -0.58 -6.27 2.68
CA ILE A 10 -0.71 -7.54 1.92
C ILE A 10 -1.28 -8.65 2.81
N VAL A 11 -0.79 -8.79 4.04
CA VAL A 11 -1.31 -9.78 4.99
C VAL A 11 -2.81 -9.58 5.21
N PHE A 12 -3.24 -8.34 5.49
CA PHE A 12 -4.67 -8.05 5.66
C PHE A 12 -5.49 -8.23 4.38
N MET A 13 -4.92 -7.93 3.21
CA MET A 13 -5.57 -8.17 1.92
C MET A 13 -5.86 -9.66 1.70
N VAL A 14 -4.87 -10.52 1.97
CA VAL A 14 -5.01 -11.98 1.85
C VAL A 14 -6.02 -12.51 2.85
N LEU A 15 -5.95 -12.06 4.12
CA LEU A 15 -6.93 -12.43 5.15
C LEU A 15 -8.35 -12.01 4.76
N ASN A 16 -8.53 -10.83 4.16
CA ASN A 16 -9.83 -10.35 3.69
C ASN A 16 -10.46 -11.30 2.65
N ILE A 17 -9.64 -11.85 1.74
CA ILE A 17 -10.08 -12.84 0.74
C ILE A 17 -10.40 -14.19 1.39
N VAL A 18 -9.48 -14.73 2.20
CA VAL A 18 -9.59 -16.09 2.78
C VAL A 18 -10.79 -16.20 3.70
N ILE A 19 -10.98 -15.21 4.58
CA ILE A 19 -12.06 -15.21 5.58
C ILE A 19 -13.41 -14.86 4.93
N ARG A 20 -13.43 -14.42 3.66
CA ARG A 20 -14.61 -13.87 2.97
C ARG A 20 -15.34 -12.88 3.88
N ASN A 21 -14.57 -11.94 4.40
CA ASN A 21 -14.97 -11.12 5.52
C ASN A 21 -16.27 -10.35 5.24
N GLN A 22 -17.37 -10.80 5.84
CA GLN A 22 -18.67 -10.19 5.65
C GLN A 22 -18.76 -8.80 6.27
N HIS A 23 -17.85 -8.42 7.17
CA HIS A 23 -17.88 -7.12 7.85
C HIS A 23 -17.10 -6.01 7.11
N GLY A 24 -16.24 -6.34 6.14
CA GLY A 24 -15.45 -5.39 5.35
C GLY A 24 -14.31 -4.67 6.08
N TRP A 25 -14.27 -4.73 7.42
CA TRP A 25 -13.22 -4.14 8.27
C TRP A 25 -11.78 -4.57 7.91
N LEU A 26 -11.53 -5.83 7.53
CA LEU A 26 -10.19 -6.28 7.10
C LEU A 26 -9.78 -5.61 5.78
N GLY A 27 -10.73 -5.40 4.86
CA GLY A 27 -10.47 -4.68 3.62
C GLY A 27 -10.18 -3.20 3.86
N TYR A 28 -10.89 -2.58 4.81
CA TYR A 28 -10.59 -1.21 5.24
C TYR A 28 -9.18 -1.11 5.86
N ILE A 29 -8.82 -2.04 6.75
CA ILE A 29 -7.49 -2.08 7.37
C ILE A 29 -6.40 -2.26 6.30
N SER A 30 -6.60 -3.17 5.35
CA SER A 30 -5.67 -3.38 4.23
C SER A 30 -5.47 -2.10 3.41
N LEU A 31 -6.55 -1.39 3.06
CA LEU A 31 -6.49 -0.12 2.35
C LEU A 31 -5.82 0.99 3.18
N ALA A 32 -6.10 1.07 4.47
CA ALA A 32 -5.47 2.04 5.37
C ALA A 32 -3.95 1.84 5.43
N PHE A 33 -3.47 0.60 5.58
CA PHE A 33 -2.04 0.29 5.53
C PHE A 33 -1.43 0.53 4.14
N THR A 34 -2.18 0.28 3.06
CA THR A 34 -1.75 0.63 1.70
C THR A 34 -1.52 2.14 1.57
N ALA A 35 -2.46 2.96 2.05
CA ALA A 35 -2.34 4.42 2.03
C ALA A 35 -1.16 4.91 2.89
N LEU A 36 -1.02 4.39 4.11
CA LEU A 36 0.10 4.70 5.00
C LEU A 36 1.45 4.32 4.37
N THR A 37 1.50 3.24 3.60
CA THR A 37 2.70 2.83 2.85
C THR A 37 3.10 3.88 1.82
N VAL A 38 2.14 4.38 1.04
CA VAL A 38 2.38 5.43 0.03
C VAL A 38 2.80 6.73 0.71
N CYS A 39 2.16 7.14 1.80
CA CYS A 39 2.54 8.33 2.58
C CYS A 39 3.96 8.20 3.14
N ALA A 40 4.31 7.04 3.71
CA ALA A 40 5.65 6.79 4.25
C ALA A 40 6.72 6.74 3.16
N PHE A 41 6.39 6.22 1.97
CA PHE A 41 7.28 6.25 0.81
C PHE A 41 7.50 7.69 0.32
N TYR A 42 6.43 8.49 0.23
CA TYR A 42 6.54 9.91 -0.12
C TYR A 42 7.39 10.69 0.88
N GLN A 43 7.19 10.47 2.19
CA GLN A 43 8.01 11.09 3.22
C GLN A 43 9.48 10.70 3.09
N ASN A 44 9.77 9.44 2.72
CA ASN A 44 11.13 8.99 2.46
C ASN A 44 11.76 9.72 1.26
N ALA A 45 11.01 9.92 0.17
CA ALA A 45 11.46 10.70 -0.98
C ALA A 45 11.72 12.17 -0.60
N ALA A 46 10.84 12.78 0.20
CA ALA A 46 11.04 14.14 0.69
C ALA A 46 12.30 14.26 1.57
N ASN A 47 12.60 13.24 2.39
CA ASN A 47 13.82 13.21 3.19
C ASN A 47 15.09 13.13 2.34
N PHE A 48 15.08 12.35 1.25
CA PHE A 48 16.22 12.33 0.31
C PHE A 48 16.47 13.72 -0.29
N VAL A 49 15.41 14.44 -0.68
CA VAL A 49 15.55 15.83 -1.17
C VAL A 49 16.10 16.75 -0.08
N ALA A 50 15.57 16.66 1.15
CA ALA A 50 15.99 17.51 2.27
C ALA A 50 17.45 17.27 2.69
N GLN A 51 17.97 16.06 2.47
CA GLN A 51 19.36 15.68 2.75
C GLN A 51 20.29 15.83 1.53
N GLU A 52 19.77 16.35 0.41
CA GLU A 52 20.47 16.44 -0.88
C GLU A 52 21.01 15.10 -1.42
N ASP A 53 20.42 13.98 -0.97
CA ASP A 53 20.76 12.63 -1.43
C ASP A 53 20.00 12.29 -2.72
N PHE A 54 20.31 13.04 -3.79
CA PHE A 54 19.71 12.85 -5.10
C PHE A 54 20.08 11.51 -5.72
N SER A 55 21.22 10.93 -5.34
CA SER A 55 21.63 9.61 -5.83
C SER A 55 20.65 8.54 -5.35
N ALA A 56 20.35 8.49 -4.04
CA ALA A 56 19.36 7.55 -3.50
C ALA A 56 17.95 7.85 -4.03
N LEU A 57 17.60 9.12 -4.20
CA LEU A 57 16.32 9.53 -4.78
C LEU A 57 16.13 8.96 -6.20
N MET A 58 17.14 9.14 -7.07
CA MET A 58 17.09 8.69 -8.47
C MET A 58 17.11 7.16 -8.60
N ASP A 59 17.77 6.46 -7.69
CA ASP A 59 17.82 4.99 -7.71
C ASP A 59 16.49 4.36 -7.24
N ILE A 60 15.94 4.89 -6.15
CA ILE A 60 14.79 4.26 -5.46
C ILE A 60 13.45 4.75 -6.01
N VAL A 61 13.25 6.06 -6.16
CA VAL A 61 11.91 6.63 -6.37
C VAL A 61 11.28 6.23 -7.70
N PRO A 62 11.98 6.30 -8.86
CA PRO A 62 11.38 5.97 -10.15
C PRO A 62 10.86 4.54 -10.25
N THR A 63 11.60 3.59 -9.67
CA THR A 63 11.25 2.17 -9.71
C THR A 63 10.16 1.85 -8.69
N MET A 64 10.35 2.25 -7.43
CA MET A 64 9.42 1.92 -6.35
C MET A 64 8.07 2.64 -6.50
N SER A 65 8.05 3.85 -7.07
CA SER A 65 6.80 4.56 -7.37
C SER A 65 5.92 3.77 -8.34
N LYS A 66 6.50 3.16 -9.39
CA LYS A 66 5.75 2.34 -10.35
C LYS A 66 5.18 1.09 -9.69
N ILE A 67 6.01 0.41 -8.88
CA ILE A 67 5.61 -0.79 -8.14
C ILE A 67 4.47 -0.46 -7.18
N LEU A 68 4.62 0.58 -6.35
CA LEU A 68 3.61 0.99 -5.38
C LEU A 68 2.30 1.41 -6.06
N TRP A 69 2.36 2.04 -7.24
CA TRP A 69 1.16 2.40 -8.00
C TRP A 69 0.38 1.14 -8.42
N VAL A 70 1.07 0.15 -8.98
CA VAL A 70 0.47 -1.14 -9.37
C VAL A 70 -0.09 -1.87 -8.14
N CYS A 71 0.68 -1.97 -7.05
CA CYS A 71 0.22 -2.60 -5.81
C CYS A 71 -1.00 -1.91 -5.22
N THR A 72 -1.03 -0.57 -5.23
CA THR A 72 -2.16 0.21 -4.72
C THR A 72 -3.41 -0.03 -5.56
N PHE A 73 -3.26 -0.04 -6.89
CA PHE A 73 -4.36 -0.35 -7.80
C PHE A 73 -4.94 -1.75 -7.54
N ILE A 74 -4.08 -2.76 -7.43
CA ILE A 74 -4.49 -4.14 -7.11
C ILE A 74 -5.19 -4.21 -5.75
N SER A 75 -4.65 -3.54 -4.73
CA SER A 75 -5.24 -3.48 -3.38
C SER A 75 -6.64 -2.87 -3.40
N ILE A 76 -6.85 -1.78 -4.15
CA ILE A 76 -8.17 -1.17 -4.32
C ILE A 76 -9.15 -2.15 -4.99
N VAL A 77 -8.76 -2.77 -6.10
CA VAL A 77 -9.61 -3.72 -6.84
C VAL A 77 -10.02 -4.88 -5.93
N ILE A 78 -9.04 -5.53 -5.29
CA ILE A 78 -9.28 -6.72 -4.44
C ILE A 78 -10.18 -6.37 -3.25
N ASN A 79 -9.85 -5.31 -2.52
CA ASN A 79 -10.62 -4.94 -1.33
C ASN A 79 -12.02 -4.40 -1.68
N SER A 80 -12.21 -3.82 -2.88
CA SER A 80 -13.52 -3.38 -3.36
C SER A 80 -14.44 -4.56 -3.72
N ILE A 81 -13.93 -5.68 -4.24
CA ILE A 81 -14.75 -6.86 -4.56
C ILE A 81 -15.51 -7.37 -3.33
N SER A 82 -14.89 -7.31 -2.14
CA SER A 82 -15.52 -7.69 -0.87
C SER A 82 -16.71 -6.81 -0.51
N LEU A 83 -16.70 -5.52 -0.89
CA LEU A 83 -17.82 -4.60 -0.67
C LEU A 83 -19.02 -4.91 -1.57
N PHE A 84 -18.79 -5.33 -2.82
CA PHE A 84 -19.87 -5.60 -3.77
C PHE A 84 -20.51 -6.99 -3.59
N LYS A 85 -19.78 -7.97 -3.05
CA LYS A 85 -20.34 -9.30 -2.70
C LYS A 85 -21.29 -9.29 -1.50
N ARG A 86 -21.53 -8.12 -0.90
CA ARG A 86 -22.41 -7.91 0.24
C ARG A 86 -23.89 -7.71 -0.14
N LYS A 87 -24.22 -7.77 -1.44
CA LYS A 87 -25.59 -7.76 -1.96
C LYS A 87 -26.10 -9.16 -2.21
#